data_AF-A0A2G5EC17-F1
#
_entry.id   AF-A0A2G5EC17-F1
#
_cell.length_a   1.000
_cell.length_b   1.000
_cell.length_c   1.000
_cell.angle_alpha   90.00
_cell.angle_beta   90.00
_cell.angle_gamma   90.00
#
_symmetry.space_group_name_H-M   'P 1'
#
loop_
_entity.id
_entity.type
_entity.pdbx_description
1 polymer ?
#
loop_
_entity_poly.entity_id
_entity_poly.type
_entity_poly.pdbx_seq_one_letter_code
_entity_poly.pdbx_strand_id
1 'polypeptide(L)'
;MMAMGVSLKSRFAIITLIVVTIELVVVRLPFASANSEGDALYTLRRSLSDPDNVLQSWDPTLVNPCTWFHITCDQDNRVTRVDLGNSNLSGHLVSELGKLERLQYFFENNPRLEGPELLGLATYDTNCS
;
A
#
# COMPACT_ATOMS: atom_id res chain seq x y z
N MET A 1 -17.11 27.06 -45.32
CA MET A 1 -16.39 26.21 -44.36
C MET A 1 -15.02 26.82 -44.13
N MET A 2 -14.81 27.56 -43.03
CA MET A 2 -13.53 28.22 -42.73
C MET A 2 -12.57 27.21 -42.10
N ALA A 3 -11.45 26.94 -42.75
CA ALA A 3 -10.35 26.20 -42.14
C ALA A 3 -9.62 27.13 -41.16
N MET A 4 -9.72 26.84 -39.86
CA MET A 4 -8.92 27.50 -38.81
C MET A 4 -7.46 27.05 -38.93
N GLY A 5 -6.68 27.73 -39.76
CA GLY A 5 -5.23 27.55 -39.86
C GLY A 5 -4.52 28.24 -38.70
N VAL A 6 -4.22 27.52 -37.63
CA VAL A 6 -3.44 28.05 -36.50
C VAL A 6 -1.96 28.17 -36.90
N SER A 7 -1.42 29.40 -36.88
CA SER A 7 -0.04 29.75 -37.24
C SER A 7 1.03 28.99 -36.44
N LEU A 8 2.17 28.65 -37.06
CA LEU A 8 3.27 27.89 -36.44
C LEU A 8 3.82 28.56 -35.17
N LYS A 9 3.84 29.91 -35.11
CA LYS A 9 4.21 30.68 -33.92
C LYS A 9 3.23 30.48 -32.75
N SER A 10 1.94 30.32 -33.08
CA SER A 10 0.89 29.99 -32.11
C SER A 10 1.03 28.57 -31.60
N ARG A 11 1.54 27.62 -32.42
CA ARG A 11 1.82 26.25 -31.98
C ARG A 11 2.98 26.19 -30.99
N PHE A 12 4.07 26.93 -31.25
CA PHE A 12 5.17 27.07 -30.29
C PHE A 12 4.70 27.66 -28.96
N ALA A 13 3.94 28.75 -28.99
CA ALA A 13 3.40 29.38 -27.78
C ALA A 13 2.48 28.43 -26.97
N ILE A 14 1.66 27.62 -27.64
CA ILE A 14 0.80 26.61 -26.99
C ILE A 14 1.67 25.52 -26.34
N ILE A 15 2.72 25.04 -27.02
CA ILE A 15 3.64 24.04 -26.47
C ILE A 15 4.34 24.60 -25.23
N THR A 16 4.86 25.83 -25.27
CA THR A 16 5.49 26.45 -24.09
C THR A 16 4.50 26.61 -22.95
N LEU A 17 3.26 27.01 -23.24
CA LEU A 17 2.20 27.13 -22.23
C LEU A 17 1.90 25.78 -21.58
N ILE A 18 1.77 24.71 -22.38
CA ILE A 18 1.55 23.35 -21.89
C ILE A 18 2.70 22.89 -21.00
N VAL A 19 3.95 23.09 -21.43
CA VAL A 19 5.15 22.72 -20.65
C VAL A 19 5.16 23.48 -19.32
N VAL A 20 4.94 24.80 -19.34
CA VAL A 20 4.87 25.62 -18.12
C VAL A 20 3.74 25.16 -17.18
N THR A 21 2.58 24.78 -17.71
CA THR A 21 1.49 24.24 -16.88
C THR A 21 1.84 22.88 -16.29
N ILE A 22 2.55 22.01 -17.02
CA ILE A 22 2.97 20.69 -16.52
C ILE A 22 3.98 20.87 -15.39
N GLU A 23 5.00 21.72 -15.57
CA GLU A 23 5.98 22.04 -14.53
C GLU A 23 5.29 22.59 -13.27
N LEU A 24 4.33 23.50 -13.44
CA LEU A 24 3.58 24.09 -12.33
C LEU A 24 2.71 23.06 -11.60
N VAL A 25 2.15 22.08 -12.32
CA VAL A 25 1.35 20.98 -11.75
C VAL A 25 2.25 19.99 -11.01
N VAL A 26 3.36 19.56 -11.60
CA VAL A 26 4.28 18.57 -11.02
C VAL A 26 4.86 19.05 -9.68
N VAL A 27 5.21 20.33 -9.57
CA VAL A 27 5.71 20.93 -8.31
C VAL A 27 4.66 20.92 -7.19
N ARG A 28 3.37 20.83 -7.52
CA ARG A 28 2.27 20.82 -6.55
C ARG A 28 1.82 19.42 -6.15
N LEU A 29 2.30 18.38 -6.83
CA LEU A 29 1.93 17.02 -6.49
C LEU A 29 2.71 16.55 -5.25
N PRO A 30 2.03 16.09 -4.19
CA PRO A 30 2.72 15.35 -3.15
C PRO A 30 3.31 14.09 -3.78
N PHE A 31 4.61 13.91 -3.63
CA PHE A 31 5.27 12.66 -4.02
C PHE A 31 4.78 11.56 -3.09
N ALA A 32 3.83 10.76 -3.56
CA ALA A 32 3.48 9.51 -2.87
C ALA A 32 4.68 8.57 -2.99
N SER A 33 5.33 8.30 -1.85
CA SER A 33 6.32 7.22 -1.80
C SER A 33 5.55 5.91 -1.88
N ALA A 34 5.79 5.14 -2.93
CA ALA A 34 5.23 3.79 -3.04
C ALA A 34 5.87 2.92 -1.96
N ASN A 35 5.14 2.68 -0.87
CA ASN A 35 5.58 1.80 0.20
C ASN A 35 4.93 0.42 0.01
N SER A 36 5.71 -0.52 -0.51
CA SER A 36 5.23 -1.89 -0.78
C SER A 36 4.77 -2.64 0.47
N GLU A 37 5.32 -2.32 1.65
CA GLU A 37 4.87 -2.88 2.93
C GLU A 37 3.52 -2.28 3.35
N GLY A 38 3.34 -0.97 3.16
CA GLY A 38 2.07 -0.30 3.37
C GLY A 38 0.95 -0.85 2.48
N ASP A 39 1.24 -1.08 1.19
CA ASP A 39 0.28 -1.66 0.24
C ASP A 39 -0.11 -3.11 0.61
N ALA A 40 0.85 -3.90 1.08
CA ALA A 40 0.62 -5.26 1.55
C ALA A 40 -0.28 -5.29 2.79
N LEU A 41 0.02 -4.45 3.78
CA LEU A 41 -0.80 -4.31 4.99
C LEU A 41 -2.19 -3.75 4.67
N TYR A 42 -2.32 -2.81 3.74
CA TYR A 42 -3.62 -2.32 3.31
C TYR A 42 -4.43 -3.39 2.56
N THR A 43 -3.76 -4.28 1.84
CA THR A 43 -4.41 -5.45 1.23
C THR A 43 -4.91 -6.42 2.28
N LEU A 44 -4.15 -6.67 3.35
CA LEU A 44 -4.62 -7.42 4.52
C LEU A 44 -5.83 -6.73 5.17
N ARG A 45 -5.79 -5.41 5.39
CA ARG A 45 -6.94 -4.68 5.96
C ARG A 45 -8.23 -4.93 5.18
N ARG A 46 -8.16 -4.93 3.85
CA ARG A 46 -9.32 -5.16 2.98
C ARG A 46 -9.81 -6.61 2.97
N SER A 47 -8.98 -7.58 3.34
CA SER A 47 -9.39 -8.99 3.43
C SER A 47 -10.01 -9.36 4.78
N LEU A 48 -9.94 -8.47 5.77
CA LEU A 48 -10.43 -8.69 7.12
C LEU A 48 -11.75 -7.94 7.39
N SER A 49 -12.61 -8.58 8.18
CA SER A 49 -13.75 -7.93 8.83
C SER A 49 -13.29 -7.37 10.17
N ASP A 50 -13.51 -6.07 10.37
CA ASP A 50 -13.05 -5.30 11.53
C ASP A 50 -14.22 -4.59 12.23
N PRO A 51 -15.01 -5.30 13.07
CA PRO A 51 -16.17 -4.72 13.74
C PRO A 51 -15.79 -3.66 14.80
N ASP A 52 -14.59 -3.75 15.37
CA ASP A 52 -14.14 -2.91 16.48
C ASP A 52 -13.22 -1.76 16.03
N ASN A 53 -13.02 -1.59 14.72
CA ASN A 53 -12.16 -0.57 14.11
C ASN A 53 -10.70 -0.64 14.59
N VAL A 54 -10.18 -1.85 14.80
CA VAL A 54 -8.79 -2.12 15.20
C VAL A 54 -7.80 -1.57 14.16
N LEU A 55 -8.13 -1.67 12.88
CA LEU A 55 -7.28 -1.29 11.74
C LEU A 55 -7.57 0.14 11.23
N GLN A 56 -8.28 0.96 12.01
CA GLN A 56 -8.75 2.29 11.55
C GLN A 56 -7.62 3.22 11.10
N SER A 57 -6.45 3.14 11.73
CA SER A 57 -5.29 4.00 11.45
C SER A 57 -4.48 3.57 10.22
N TRP A 58 -4.81 2.43 9.60
CA TRP A 58 -4.07 1.87 8.48
C TRP A 58 -4.42 2.58 7.16
N ASP A 59 -3.96 3.81 7.02
CA ASP A 59 -4.26 4.68 5.88
C ASP A 59 -3.16 4.60 4.82
N PRO A 60 -3.43 4.03 3.62
CA PRO A 60 -2.44 3.87 2.55
C PRO A 60 -2.00 5.20 1.93
N THR A 61 -2.67 6.31 2.24
CA THR A 61 -2.25 7.65 1.78
C THR A 61 -1.12 8.24 2.63
N LEU A 62 -0.85 7.66 3.80
CA LEU A 62 0.27 8.03 4.65
C LEU A 62 1.57 7.42 4.12
N VAL A 63 2.65 8.19 4.27
CA VAL A 63 3.97 7.85 3.71
C VAL A 63 4.55 6.55 4.30
N ASN A 64 4.21 6.21 5.54
CA ASN A 64 4.86 5.13 6.27
C ASN A 64 3.90 4.35 7.18
N PRO A 65 3.78 3.01 7.04
CA PRO A 65 2.97 2.18 7.91
C PRO A 65 3.44 2.15 9.37
N CYS A 66 4.66 2.61 9.69
CA CYS A 66 5.16 2.68 11.06
C CYS A 66 4.37 3.64 11.96
N THR A 67 3.56 4.53 11.40
CA THR A 67 2.65 5.40 12.17
C THR A 67 1.30 4.74 12.47
N TRP A 68 1.03 3.57 11.90
CA TRP A 68 -0.24 2.87 12.09
C TRP A 68 -0.24 2.12 13.43
N PHE A 69 -1.43 1.93 14.00
CA PHE A 69 -1.58 1.13 15.21
C PHE A 69 -1.25 -0.33 14.93
N HIS A 70 -0.76 -1.02 15.95
CA HIS A 70 -0.40 -2.44 15.88
C HIS A 70 0.79 -2.76 14.95
N ILE A 71 1.48 -1.73 14.43
CA ILE A 71 2.70 -1.86 13.64
C ILE A 71 3.90 -1.44 14.48
N THR A 72 4.97 -2.22 14.42
CA THR A 72 6.30 -1.82 14.93
C THR A 72 7.30 -1.92 13.80
N CYS A 73 8.21 -0.94 13.75
CA CYS A 73 9.28 -0.89 12.77
C CYS A 73 10.66 -0.82 13.43
N ASP A 74 11.68 -1.16 12.67
CA ASP A 74 13.07 -0.93 13.05
C ASP A 74 13.55 0.49 12.74
N GLN A 75 14.85 0.72 12.95
CA GLN A 75 15.51 2.01 12.74
C GLN A 75 15.51 2.45 11.27
N ASP A 76 15.35 1.51 10.33
CA ASP A 76 15.31 1.75 8.89
C ASP A 76 13.88 1.95 8.38
N ASN A 77 12.89 2.11 9.27
CA ASN A 77 11.47 2.22 8.96
C ASN A 77 10.90 0.99 8.23
N ARG A 78 11.46 -0.20 8.46
CA ARG A 78 10.93 -1.44 7.93
C ARG A 78 10.02 -2.10 8.95
N VAL A 79 8.89 -2.63 8.50
CA VAL A 79 7.92 -3.27 9.39
C VAL A 79 8.50 -4.58 9.94
N THR A 80 8.64 -4.65 11.27
CA THR A 80 9.20 -5.82 11.97
C THR A 80 8.18 -6.56 12.81
N ARG A 81 7.06 -5.93 13.20
CA ARG A 81 5.98 -6.60 13.95
C ARG A 81 4.60 -6.08 13.55
N VAL A 82 3.65 -7.00 13.45
CA VAL A 82 2.21 -6.74 13.30
C VAL A 82 1.51 -7.48 14.43
N ASP A 83 0.84 -6.77 15.33
CA ASP A 83 0.25 -7.31 16.56
C ASP A 83 -1.28 -7.19 16.57
N LEU A 84 -1.95 -8.21 16.02
CA LEU A 84 -3.41 -8.27 15.94
C LEU A 84 -4.00 -9.38 16.83
N GLY A 85 -3.20 -9.91 17.76
CA GLY A 85 -3.64 -10.94 18.71
C GLY A 85 -4.78 -10.45 19.60
N ASN A 86 -5.63 -11.37 20.06
CA ASN A 86 -6.79 -11.08 20.91
C ASN A 86 -7.79 -10.03 20.37
N SER A 87 -7.75 -9.76 19.06
CA SER A 87 -8.70 -8.87 18.40
C SER A 87 -9.94 -9.63 17.92
N ASN A 88 -11.02 -8.90 17.66
CA ASN A 88 -12.24 -9.47 17.10
C ASN A 88 -12.22 -9.51 15.55
N LEU A 89 -11.04 -9.35 14.96
CA LEU A 89 -10.82 -9.44 13.53
C LEU A 89 -11.09 -10.86 13.03
N SER A 90 -11.71 -10.97 11.87
CA SER A 90 -11.95 -12.27 11.21
C SER A 90 -11.77 -12.18 9.71
N GLY A 91 -11.39 -13.27 9.06
CA GLY A 91 -11.17 -13.31 7.62
C GLY A 91 -9.86 -14.00 7.28
N HIS A 92 -9.35 -13.76 6.07
CA HIS A 92 -8.21 -14.49 5.55
C HIS A 92 -6.94 -13.63 5.49
N LEU A 93 -5.81 -14.20 5.91
CA LEU A 93 -4.50 -13.62 5.65
C LEU A 93 -4.17 -13.70 4.14
N VAL A 94 -3.38 -12.74 3.66
CA VAL A 94 -3.03 -12.58 2.24
C VAL A 94 -1.56 -12.93 1.99
N SER A 95 -1.24 -13.47 0.81
CA SER A 95 0.14 -13.78 0.39
C SER A 95 1.06 -12.54 0.36
N GLU A 96 0.48 -11.36 0.21
CA GLU A 96 1.15 -10.09 0.01
C GLU A 96 1.93 -9.68 1.26
N LEU A 97 1.60 -10.27 2.40
CA LEU A 97 2.38 -10.21 3.62
C LEU A 97 3.84 -10.67 3.40
N GLY A 98 4.10 -11.54 2.43
CA GLY A 98 5.46 -11.92 2.01
C GLY A 98 6.36 -10.76 1.55
N LYS A 99 5.80 -9.56 1.27
CA LYS A 99 6.57 -8.35 0.96
C LYS A 99 7.21 -7.70 2.19
N LEU A 100 6.81 -8.09 3.40
CA LEU A 100 7.35 -7.58 4.64
C LEU A 100 8.51 -8.49 5.09
N GLU A 101 9.68 -8.26 4.48
CA GLU A 101 10.85 -9.15 4.57
C GLU A 101 11.42 -9.31 5.98
N ARG A 102 11.18 -8.35 6.88
CA ARG A 102 11.72 -8.31 8.25
C ARG A 102 10.67 -8.63 9.30
N LEU A 103 9.47 -9.04 8.86
CA LEU A 103 8.30 -9.13 9.72
C LEU A 103 8.27 -10.42 10.54
N GLN A 104 8.11 -10.24 11.84
CA GLN A 104 7.68 -11.23 12.81
C GLN A 104 6.19 -10.97 13.14
N TYR A 105 5.30 -11.84 12.69
CA TYR A 105 3.86 -11.69 12.90
C TYR A 105 3.44 -12.13 14.30
N PHE A 106 2.48 -11.42 14.88
CA PHE A 106 1.86 -11.81 16.14
C PHE A 106 0.34 -11.79 16.01
N PHE A 107 -0.20 -12.87 15.46
CA PHE A 107 -1.65 -13.13 15.40
C PHE A 107 -2.10 -14.12 16.48
N GLU A 108 -1.23 -14.40 17.45
CA GLU A 108 -1.49 -15.38 18.51
C GLU A 108 -2.81 -15.10 19.24
N ASN A 109 -3.52 -16.17 19.55
CA ASN A 109 -4.80 -16.16 20.25
C ASN A 109 -5.97 -15.49 19.49
N ASN A 110 -5.89 -15.34 18.17
CA ASN A 110 -7.07 -15.02 17.35
C ASN A 110 -7.49 -16.23 16.47
N PRO A 111 -8.46 -17.05 16.92
CA PRO A 111 -8.90 -18.24 16.18
C PRO A 111 -9.78 -17.92 14.97
N ARG A 112 -10.13 -16.65 14.73
CA ARG A 112 -11.04 -16.21 13.66
C ARG A 112 -10.31 -15.73 12.40
N LEU A 113 -8.97 -15.68 12.46
CA LEU A 113 -8.12 -15.41 11.31
C LEU A 113 -7.69 -16.73 10.68
N GLU A 114 -7.89 -16.84 9.36
CA GLU A 114 -7.72 -18.07 8.59
C GLU A 114 -6.68 -17.87 7.45
N GLY A 115 -6.01 -18.94 7.02
CA GLY A 115 -5.07 -18.94 5.87
C GLY A 115 -3.70 -18.24 6.09
N PRO A 116 -2.77 -18.30 5.12
CA PRO A 116 -2.68 -19.27 4.03
C PRO A 116 -2.07 -20.63 4.46
N GLU A 117 -1.34 -20.69 5.58
CA GLU A 117 -1.17 -21.81 6.54
C GLU A 117 -0.50 -21.20 7.79
N LEU A 118 -1.01 -21.41 8.99
CA LEU A 118 -0.75 -20.61 10.21
C LEU A 118 0.71 -20.58 10.75
N LEU A 119 1.75 -21.07 10.06
CA LEU A 119 3.10 -21.28 10.65
C LEU A 119 4.32 -20.95 9.77
N GLY A 120 4.16 -20.14 8.71
CA GLY A 120 5.27 -19.39 8.10
C GLY A 120 5.60 -19.73 6.66
N LEU A 121 5.61 -18.70 5.80
CA LEU A 121 6.40 -18.48 4.56
C LEU A 121 6.79 -19.72 3.70
N ALA A 122 5.96 -20.76 3.66
CA ALA A 122 6.18 -21.96 2.85
C ALA A 122 5.86 -21.67 1.37
N THR A 123 6.82 -22.02 0.52
CA THR A 123 6.75 -22.04 -0.93
C THR A 123 5.81 -23.15 -1.41
N TYR A 124 4.80 -22.82 -2.21
CA TYR A 124 4.18 -23.81 -3.10
C TYR A 124 4.93 -23.78 -4.43
N ASP A 125 6.02 -24.54 -4.54
CA ASP A 125 6.43 -25.10 -5.82
C ASP A 125 5.70 -26.45 -5.94
N THR A 126 4.46 -26.42 -6.42
CA THR A 126 3.96 -27.61 -7.08
C THR A 126 4.44 -27.56 -8.50
N ASN A 127 5.62 -28.14 -8.70
CA ASN A 127 6.08 -28.75 -9.92
C ASN A 127 4.96 -28.77 -10.96
N CYS A 128 4.94 -27.74 -11.81
CA CYS A 128 4.08 -27.72 -12.98
C CYS A 128 4.43 -28.98 -13.77
N SER A 129 3.53 -29.97 -13.68
CA SER A 129 3.44 -31.04 -14.68
C SER A 129 2.52 -30.58 -15.78
#